data_AF-A0A250XV59-F1
#
_entry.id   AF-A0A250XV59-F1
#
_cell.length_a   1.000
_cell.length_b   1.000
_cell.length_c   1.000
_cell.angle_alpha   90.00
_cell.angle_beta   90.00
_cell.angle_gamma   90.00
#
_symmetry.space_group_name_H-M   'P 1'
#
loop_
_entity.id
_entity.type
_entity.pdbx_description
1 polymer ?
#
loop_
_entity_poly.entity_id
_entity_poly.type
_entity_poly.pdbx_seq_one_letter_code
_entity_poly.pdbx_strand_id
1 'polypeptide(L)'
;MALAVLALRTRAAALLSPTPATALAVRYASKKTGGSSKNLGGKSPGKRFGIKKMEGHYVHAGNILGTQRQFRWHPGAHVGLGKKKCLYALEEGTVRYTKEVYVPNPKNLEAVDLVTRLPKGAVLYKTFVHVVPAKPEGTFKLVDML
;
A
#
# COMPACT_ATOMS: atom_id res chain seq x y z
N MET A 1 44.43 93.50 9.72
CA MET A 1 43.81 93.63 8.38
C MET A 1 42.77 92.50 8.27
N ALA A 2 41.55 92.66 8.79
CA ALA A 2 40.40 93.32 8.12
C ALA A 2 40.11 92.60 6.78
N LEU A 3 38.93 92.08 6.43
CA LEU A 3 37.55 92.39 6.79
C LEU A 3 36.64 91.23 6.31
N ALA A 4 35.54 91.00 7.02
CA ALA A 4 34.40 90.22 6.57
C ALA A 4 33.61 90.97 5.47
N VAL A 5 32.98 90.26 4.52
CA VAL A 5 31.77 90.77 3.84
C VAL A 5 30.79 89.63 3.55
N LEU A 6 29.64 89.77 4.22
CA LEU A 6 28.35 89.14 4.07
C LEU A 6 27.66 89.56 2.75
N ALA A 7 26.94 88.69 2.06
CA ALA A 7 25.67 89.07 1.41
C ALA A 7 24.86 87.86 0.92
N LEU A 8 23.79 87.59 1.66
CA LEU A 8 22.61 86.85 1.27
C LEU A 8 21.92 87.53 0.07
N ARG A 9 21.57 86.78 -0.98
CA ARG A 9 20.48 87.17 -1.90
C ARG A 9 19.64 85.97 -2.33
N THR A 10 18.52 85.84 -1.63
CA THR A 10 17.29 85.18 -2.07
C THR A 10 16.71 85.87 -3.30
N ARG A 11 16.21 85.11 -4.29
CA ARG A 11 14.95 85.41 -4.99
C ARG A 11 14.47 84.21 -5.80
N ALA A 12 13.26 83.80 -5.49
CA ALA A 12 12.43 82.85 -6.20
C ALA A 12 11.89 83.45 -7.51
N ALA A 13 11.60 82.61 -8.51
CA ALA A 13 10.27 82.44 -9.13
C ALA A 13 10.36 81.72 -10.50
N ALA A 14 9.79 80.51 -10.51
CA ALA A 14 9.01 79.81 -11.54
C ALA A 14 9.18 80.13 -13.03
N LEU A 15 9.46 79.09 -13.82
CA LEU A 15 8.72 78.80 -15.07
C LEU A 15 8.43 77.28 -15.17
N LEU A 16 7.15 76.93 -15.04
CA LEU A 16 6.58 75.62 -15.34
C LEU A 16 6.49 75.43 -16.86
N SER A 17 6.91 74.28 -17.36
CA SER A 17 6.49 73.74 -18.67
C SER A 17 6.15 72.25 -18.53
N PRO A 18 5.24 71.71 -19.35
CA PRO A 18 4.47 70.50 -19.02
C PRO A 18 5.26 69.20 -19.26
N THR A 19 4.93 68.20 -18.44
CA THR A 19 5.42 66.82 -18.44
C THR A 19 5.27 66.10 -19.79
N PRO A 20 6.13 65.11 -20.10
CA PRO A 20 5.61 63.87 -20.65
C PRO A 20 5.88 62.72 -19.69
N ALA A 21 4.76 62.11 -19.30
CA ALA A 21 4.65 60.80 -18.67
C ALA A 21 5.50 60.60 -17.41
N THR A 22 4.81 60.58 -16.28
CA THR A 22 5.02 59.54 -15.28
C THR A 22 5.24 58.21 -16.00
N ALA A 23 6.50 57.84 -16.26
CA ALA A 23 6.85 56.45 -16.43
C ALA A 23 6.59 55.85 -15.05
N LEU A 24 5.34 55.41 -14.84
CA LEU A 24 4.99 54.51 -13.76
C LEU A 24 6.01 53.38 -13.87
N ALA A 25 7.03 53.41 -13.02
CA ALA A 25 7.92 52.28 -12.85
C ALA A 25 7.09 51.21 -12.15
N VAL A 26 6.18 50.59 -12.90
CA VAL A 26 5.45 49.41 -12.49
C VAL A 26 6.50 48.32 -12.40
N ARG A 27 7.12 48.19 -11.23
CA ARG A 27 7.81 46.96 -10.89
C ARG A 27 6.72 45.93 -10.67
N TYR A 28 6.40 45.17 -11.72
CA TYR A 28 5.61 43.97 -11.57
C TYR A 28 6.36 43.06 -10.59
N ALA A 29 5.92 43.01 -9.34
CA ALA A 29 6.32 41.96 -8.44
C ALA A 29 5.65 40.66 -8.92
N SER A 30 6.22 40.02 -9.94
CA SER A 30 5.83 38.65 -10.29
C SER A 30 6.67 37.71 -9.43
N LYS A 31 6.14 37.32 -8.28
CA LYS A 31 6.45 36.00 -7.74
C LYS A 31 5.20 35.15 -7.80
N LYS A 32 4.78 34.81 -9.02
CA LYS A 32 3.93 33.63 -9.22
C LYS A 32 4.83 32.40 -9.29
N THR A 33 5.54 32.10 -8.21
CA THR A 33 6.27 30.84 -8.09
C THR A 33 5.53 29.97 -7.08
N GLY A 34 4.44 29.35 -7.54
CA GLY A 34 3.87 28.18 -6.88
C GLY A 34 4.57 26.95 -7.44
N GLY A 35 5.25 26.17 -6.58
CA GLY A 35 5.85 24.90 -7.01
C GLY A 35 4.79 23.92 -7.50
N SER A 36 5.08 23.15 -8.54
CA SER A 36 4.25 22.00 -8.92
C SER A 36 4.35 20.91 -7.84
N SER A 37 3.34 20.03 -7.77
CA SER A 37 3.41 18.86 -6.89
C SER A 37 4.64 18.03 -7.23
N LYS A 38 5.55 17.88 -6.27
CA LYS A 38 6.71 17.00 -6.35
C LYS A 38 6.33 15.52 -6.15
N ASN A 39 5.09 15.26 -5.73
CA ASN A 39 4.57 13.91 -5.52
C ASN A 39 4.17 13.31 -6.88
N LEU A 40 5.18 12.94 -7.67
CA LEU A 40 5.01 12.20 -8.92
C LEU A 40 4.77 10.72 -8.60
N GLY A 41 3.66 10.14 -9.05
CA GLY A 41 3.36 8.71 -8.85
C GLY A 41 1.88 8.40 -8.62
N GLY A 42 1.60 7.26 -7.97
CA GLY A 42 0.25 6.87 -7.55
C GLY A 42 -0.66 6.27 -8.64
N LYS A 43 -0.19 6.20 -9.90
CA LYS A 43 -0.96 5.68 -11.04
C LYS A 43 -0.83 4.15 -11.23
N SER A 44 -0.47 3.40 -10.19
CA SER A 44 -0.29 1.95 -10.30
C SER A 44 -1.64 1.24 -10.48
N PRO A 45 -1.81 0.37 -11.49
CA PRO A 45 -3.07 -0.33 -11.70
C PRO A 45 -3.36 -1.36 -10.59
N GLY A 46 -4.63 -1.74 -10.46
CA GLY A 46 -5.07 -2.76 -9.51
C GLY A 46 -4.49 -4.14 -9.83
N LYS A 47 -4.01 -4.86 -8.80
CA LYS A 47 -3.35 -6.17 -8.94
C LYS A 47 -4.30 -7.38 -8.95
N ARG A 48 -5.62 -7.15 -8.83
CA ARG A 48 -6.68 -8.18 -8.85
C ARG A 48 -6.49 -9.33 -7.83
N PHE A 49 -5.87 -9.01 -6.70
CA PHE A 49 -5.79 -9.90 -5.54
C PHE A 49 -7.17 -10.15 -4.93
N GLY A 50 -7.36 -11.32 -4.33
CA GLY A 50 -8.62 -11.71 -3.70
C GLY A 50 -8.88 -13.21 -3.76
N ILE A 51 -10.01 -13.60 -3.18
CA ILE A 51 -10.53 -14.97 -3.23
C ILE A 51 -10.96 -15.28 -4.67
N LYS A 52 -10.65 -16.51 -5.12
CA LYS A 52 -11.03 -17.03 -6.43
C LYS A 52 -12.07 -18.15 -6.32
N LYS A 53 -12.11 -18.85 -5.19
CA LYS A 53 -13.09 -19.89 -4.87
C LYS A 53 -13.64 -19.60 -3.47
N MET A 54 -14.94 -19.34 -3.38
CA MET A 54 -15.59 -19.07 -2.10
C MET A 54 -15.83 -20.37 -1.33
N GLU A 55 -16.33 -20.27 -0.11
CA GLU A 55 -16.72 -21.43 0.68
C GLU A 55 -17.81 -22.25 -0.03
N GLY A 56 -17.73 -23.58 0.06
CA GLY A 56 -18.70 -24.48 -0.56
C GLY A 56 -18.46 -24.78 -2.04
N HIS A 57 -17.54 -24.08 -2.71
CA HIS A 57 -17.21 -24.39 -4.10
C HIS A 57 -16.42 -25.69 -4.22
N TYR A 58 -16.77 -26.49 -5.24
CA TYR A 58 -15.96 -27.62 -5.68
C TYR A 58 -14.71 -27.12 -6.43
N VAL A 59 -13.56 -27.69 -6.12
CA VAL A 59 -12.27 -27.39 -6.73
C VAL A 59 -11.56 -28.67 -7.12
N HIS A 60 -10.79 -28.60 -8.20
CA HIS A 60 -9.84 -29.64 -8.60
C HIS A 60 -8.47 -29.36 -7.99
N ALA A 61 -7.64 -30.39 -7.92
CA ALA A 61 -6.23 -30.26 -7.57
C ALA A 61 -5.54 -29.24 -8.50
N GLY A 62 -4.71 -28.36 -7.92
CA GLY A 62 -4.00 -27.30 -8.63
C GLY A 62 -4.78 -25.98 -8.80
N ASN A 63 -6.09 -25.95 -8.54
CA ASN A 63 -6.87 -24.73 -8.67
C ASN A 63 -6.43 -23.66 -7.65
N ILE A 64 -6.34 -22.41 -8.10
CA ILE A 64 -6.05 -21.27 -7.23
C ILE A 64 -7.28 -20.94 -6.37
N LEU A 65 -7.07 -20.91 -5.05
CA LEU A 65 -8.11 -20.58 -4.07
C LEU A 65 -8.14 -19.08 -3.77
N GLY A 66 -6.97 -18.45 -3.67
CA GLY A 66 -6.87 -17.01 -3.39
C GLY A 66 -5.47 -16.46 -3.61
N THR A 67 -5.40 -15.22 -4.11
CA THR A 67 -4.15 -14.48 -4.31
C THR A 67 -4.09 -13.29 -3.36
N GLN A 68 -2.96 -13.13 -2.67
CA GLN A 68 -2.77 -12.11 -1.63
C GLN A 68 -1.33 -11.60 -1.60
N ARG A 69 -1.11 -10.40 -1.03
CA ARG A 69 0.23 -9.81 -0.86
C ARG A 69 0.83 -10.13 0.52
N GLN A 70 -0.01 -10.10 1.54
CA GLN A 70 0.29 -10.50 2.91
C GLN A 70 -0.63 -11.66 3.29
N PHE A 71 -0.29 -12.37 4.36
CA PHE A 71 -1.12 -13.48 4.86
C PHE A 71 -2.42 -12.94 5.46
N ARG A 72 -3.48 -12.96 4.66
CA ARG A 72 -4.86 -12.75 5.11
C ARG A 72 -5.52 -14.07 5.44
N TRP A 73 -5.28 -15.07 4.60
CA TRP A 73 -5.69 -16.45 4.79
C TRP A 73 -4.45 -17.36 4.86
N HIS A 74 -4.48 -18.30 5.80
CA HIS A 74 -3.42 -19.27 6.02
C HIS A 74 -3.76 -20.60 5.35
N PRO A 75 -2.75 -21.34 4.86
CA PRO A 75 -2.97 -22.68 4.33
C PRO A 75 -3.36 -23.62 5.47
N GLY A 76 -4.48 -24.31 5.31
CA GLY A 76 -4.94 -25.41 6.18
C GLY A 76 -4.75 -26.76 5.50
N ALA A 77 -5.67 -27.68 5.75
CA ALA A 77 -5.63 -29.04 5.20
C ALA A 77 -5.82 -29.06 3.68
N HIS A 78 -4.98 -29.84 2.98
CA HIS A 78 -4.98 -30.02 1.52
C HIS A 78 -4.87 -28.70 0.71
N VAL A 79 -4.23 -27.68 1.30
CA VAL A 79 -3.96 -26.38 0.65
C VAL A 79 -2.47 -26.09 0.62
N GLY A 80 -1.95 -25.85 -0.57
CA GLY A 80 -0.57 -25.46 -0.80
C GLY A 80 -0.36 -23.94 -0.74
N LEU A 81 0.88 -23.54 -0.47
CA LEU A 81 1.31 -22.14 -0.45
C LEU A 81 2.40 -21.88 -1.49
N GLY A 82 2.12 -21.01 -2.46
CA GLY A 82 3.08 -20.60 -3.48
C GLY A 82 4.04 -19.50 -3.02
N LYS A 83 5.11 -19.24 -3.81
CA LYS A 83 6.15 -18.22 -3.52
C LYS A 83 5.60 -16.81 -3.23
N LYS A 84 4.54 -16.41 -3.93
CA LYS A 84 3.85 -15.12 -3.74
C LYS A 84 2.70 -15.19 -2.73
N LYS A 85 2.74 -16.16 -1.80
CA LYS A 85 1.72 -16.39 -0.77
C LYS A 85 0.32 -16.69 -1.36
N CYS A 86 0.30 -17.24 -2.58
CA CYS A 86 -0.91 -17.69 -3.24
C CYS A 86 -1.34 -19.03 -2.67
N LEU A 87 -2.63 -19.23 -2.45
CA LEU A 87 -3.19 -20.49 -1.98
C LEU A 87 -3.74 -21.28 -3.18
N TYR A 88 -3.45 -22.58 -3.21
CA TYR A 88 -3.94 -23.49 -4.25
C TYR A 88 -4.37 -24.83 -3.62
N ALA A 89 -5.34 -25.49 -4.24
CA ALA A 89 -5.83 -26.79 -3.79
C ALA A 89 -4.82 -27.89 -4.13
N LEU A 90 -4.56 -28.80 -3.20
CA LEU A 90 -3.75 -30.00 -3.45
C LEU A 90 -4.60 -31.18 -3.93
N GLU A 91 -5.87 -31.24 -3.48
CA GLU A 91 -6.80 -32.32 -3.78
C GLU A 91 -8.10 -31.79 -4.38
N GLU A 92 -8.90 -32.70 -4.95
CA GLU A 92 -10.25 -32.39 -5.42
C GLU A 92 -11.24 -32.44 -4.26
N GLY A 93 -12.05 -31.39 -4.10
CA GLY A 93 -12.96 -31.32 -2.97
C GLY A 93 -13.67 -30.00 -2.82
N THR A 94 -14.25 -29.77 -1.65
CA THR A 94 -15.01 -28.56 -1.32
C THR A 94 -14.19 -27.62 -0.44
N VAL A 95 -14.15 -26.33 -0.78
CA VAL A 95 -13.42 -25.32 0.00
C VAL A 95 -14.15 -24.98 1.29
N ARG A 96 -13.42 -24.95 2.41
CA ARG A 96 -13.90 -24.55 3.74
C ARG A 96 -12.98 -23.53 4.40
N TYR A 97 -13.57 -22.62 5.17
CA TYR A 97 -12.84 -21.60 5.92
C TYR A 97 -13.12 -21.77 7.41
N THR A 98 -12.06 -21.79 8.22
CA THR A 98 -12.17 -21.98 9.67
C THR A 98 -11.35 -20.92 10.40
N LYS A 99 -11.62 -20.76 11.70
CA LYS A 99 -10.82 -19.92 12.61
C LYS A 99 -10.11 -20.83 13.59
N GLU A 100 -8.82 -21.01 13.39
CA GLU A 100 -8.02 -21.95 14.18
C GLU A 100 -6.92 -21.20 14.93
N VAL A 101 -6.40 -21.85 15.97
CA VAL A 101 -5.30 -21.34 16.78
C VAL A 101 -4.03 -21.29 15.92
N TYR A 102 -3.38 -20.14 15.90
CA TYR A 102 -2.15 -19.93 15.16
C TYR A 102 -0.94 -20.26 16.03
N VAL A 103 -0.26 -21.35 15.70
CA VAL A 103 1.02 -21.74 16.29
C VAL A 103 2.12 -21.50 15.23
N PRO A 104 3.02 -20.51 15.42
CA PRO A 104 4.07 -20.24 14.47
C PRO A 104 5.18 -21.31 14.52
N ASN A 105 5.90 -21.47 13.41
CA ASN A 105 7.13 -22.27 13.39
C ASN A 105 8.19 -21.59 14.27
N PRO A 106 8.90 -22.32 15.15
CA PRO A 106 9.93 -21.75 16.02
C PRO A 106 11.07 -21.02 15.28
N LYS A 107 11.29 -21.32 13.99
CA LYS A 107 12.29 -20.61 13.16
C LYS A 107 11.89 -19.18 12.82
N ASN A 108 10.60 -18.83 12.91
CA ASN A 108 10.12 -17.48 12.63
C ASN A 108 10.19 -16.62 13.90
N LEU A 109 11.36 -16.01 14.12
CA LEU A 109 11.64 -15.19 15.32
C LEU A 109 10.61 -14.09 15.53
N GLU A 110 10.20 -13.37 14.48
CA GLU A 110 9.21 -12.29 14.60
C GLU A 110 7.86 -12.78 15.15
N ALA A 111 7.41 -13.96 14.71
CA ALA A 111 6.15 -14.53 15.17
C ALA A 111 6.26 -15.13 16.57
N VAL A 112 7.40 -15.74 16.91
CA VAL A 112 7.68 -16.25 18.26
C VAL A 112 7.74 -15.10 19.25
N ASP A 113 8.50 -14.04 18.94
CA ASP A 113 8.59 -12.83 19.76
C ASP A 113 7.24 -12.14 19.94
N LEU A 114 6.35 -12.23 18.96
CA LEU A 114 4.99 -11.74 19.10
C LEU A 114 4.21 -12.58 20.11
N VAL A 115 4.29 -13.91 20.03
CA VAL A 115 3.58 -14.83 20.93
C VAL A 115 4.10 -14.71 22.37
N THR A 116 5.40 -14.56 22.58
CA THR A 116 6.00 -14.45 23.93
C THR A 116 5.62 -13.15 24.64
N ARG A 117 5.31 -12.08 23.90
CA ARG A 117 4.83 -10.81 24.43
C ARG A 117 3.34 -10.82 24.82
N LEU A 118 2.60 -11.86 24.47
CA LEU A 118 1.19 -11.95 24.80
C LEU A 118 0.99 -12.25 26.30
N PRO A 119 -0.07 -11.73 26.93
CA PRO A 119 -0.39 -12.08 28.30
C PRO A 119 -0.76 -13.56 28.41
N LYS A 120 -0.49 -14.15 29.57
CA LYS A 120 -0.79 -15.57 29.83
C LYS A 120 -2.28 -15.85 29.60
N GLY A 121 -2.58 -16.85 28.78
CA GLY A 121 -3.95 -17.25 28.41
C GLY A 121 -4.48 -16.59 27.14
N ALA A 122 -3.78 -15.61 26.55
CA ALA A 122 -4.14 -15.07 25.25
C ALA A 122 -3.77 -16.06 24.12
N VAL A 123 -4.67 -16.21 23.16
CA VAL A 123 -4.52 -17.11 22.02
C VAL A 123 -4.73 -16.34 20.73
N LEU A 124 -3.87 -16.57 19.74
CA LEU A 124 -4.01 -15.98 18.41
C LEU A 124 -4.87 -16.89 17.55
N TYR A 125 -5.98 -16.38 17.03
CA TYR A 125 -6.77 -17.06 16.01
C TYR A 125 -6.47 -16.48 14.63
N LYS A 126 -6.36 -17.35 13.63
CA LYS A 126 -6.19 -16.98 12.21
C LYS A 126 -7.21 -17.70 11.35
N THR A 127 -7.44 -17.15 10.16
CA THR A 127 -8.32 -17.78 9.18
C THR A 127 -7.53 -18.78 8.38
N PHE A 128 -7.95 -20.04 8.40
CA PHE A 128 -7.37 -21.11 7.60
C PHE A 128 -8.32 -21.48 6.46
N VAL A 129 -7.73 -21.95 5.36
CA VAL A 129 -8.45 -22.45 4.18
C VAL A 129 -8.15 -23.92 4.04
N HIS A 130 -9.20 -24.72 3.92
CA HIS A 130 -9.13 -26.17 3.81
C HIS A 130 -9.83 -26.60 2.52
N VAL A 131 -9.41 -27.71 1.96
CA VAL A 131 -10.16 -28.44 0.95
C VAL A 131 -10.55 -29.78 1.54
N VAL A 132 -11.85 -30.03 1.63
CA VAL A 132 -12.40 -31.31 2.11
C VAL A 132 -12.50 -32.25 0.92
N PRO A 133 -11.70 -33.33 0.86
CA PRO A 133 -11.67 -34.21 -0.30
C PRO A 133 -13.00 -34.91 -0.52
N ALA A 134 -13.43 -35.00 -1.78
CA ALA A 134 -14.70 -35.62 -2.14
C ALA A 134 -14.55 -37.09 -2.57
N LYS A 135 -13.39 -37.47 -3.11
CA LYS A 135 -13.12 -38.81 -3.63
C LYS A 135 -12.08 -39.50 -2.75
N PRO A 136 -12.23 -40.81 -2.47
CA PRO A 136 -11.15 -41.59 -1.87
C PRO A 136 -9.97 -41.72 -2.86
N GLU A 137 -8.79 -42.04 -2.34
CA GLU A 137 -7.57 -42.20 -3.17
C GLU A 137 -7.72 -43.31 -4.23
N GLY A 138 -8.47 -44.36 -3.92
CA GLY A 138 -8.74 -45.45 -4.84
C GLY A 138 -9.73 -46.47 -4.29
N THR A 139 -10.06 -47.45 -5.12
CA THR A 139 -10.91 -48.59 -4.77
C THR A 139 -10.19 -49.87 -5.17
N PHE A 140 -10.13 -50.86 -4.27
CA PHE A 140 -9.62 -52.18 -4.60
C PHE A 140 -10.58 -52.86 -5.58
N LYS A 141 -10.04 -53.32 -6.71
CA LYS A 141 -10.78 -54.08 -7.71
C LYS A 141 -10.08 -55.43 -7.88
N LEU A 142 -10.87 -56.49 -7.88
CA LEU A 142 -10.41 -57.82 -8.23
C LEU A 142 -9.95 -57.79 -9.69
N VAL A 143 -8.71 -58.21 -9.94
CA VAL A 143 -8.11 -58.22 -11.28
C VAL A 143 -8.19 -59.60 -11.91
N ASP A 144 -7.89 -60.66 -11.14
CA ASP A 144 -7.95 -62.04 -11.62
C ASP A 144 -8.28 -63.02 -10.47
N MET A 145 -8.90 -64.14 -10.81
CA MET A 145 -9.17 -65.29 -9.92
C MET A 145 -8.30 -66.46 -10.40
N LEU A 146 -6.99 -66.34 -10.17
CA LEU A 146 -6.02 -67.41 -10.42
C LEU A 146 -6.30 -68.64 -9.54
#